data_AF-A0A8T7EN79-F1
#
_entry.id   AF-A0A8T7EN79-F1
#
_cell.length_a   1.000
_cell.length_b   1.000
_cell.length_c   1.000
_cell.angle_alpha   90.00
_cell.angle_beta   90.00
_cell.angle_gamma   90.00
#
_symmetry.space_group_name_H-M   'P 1'
#
loop_
_entity.id
_entity.type
_entity.pdbx_description
1 polymer ?
#
loop_
_entity_poly.entity_id
_entity_poly.type
_entity_poly.pdbx_seq_one_letter_code
_entity_poly.pdbx_strand_id
1 'polypeptide(L)' 'MYGVGSSIMTNDRMTNTDFTLDIARAKLNGRWVDVAKAGRRAGAHAELRPVDLSEL' A
#
# COMPACT_ATOMS: atom_id res chain seq x y z
N MET A 1 5.10 15.70 7.24
CA MET A 1 3.77 15.04 7.26
C MET A 1 3.99 13.54 7.11
N TYR A 2 3.31 12.72 7.90
CA TYR A 2 3.36 11.25 7.79
C TYR A 2 1.96 10.73 7.42
N GLY A 3 1.89 9.76 6.51
CA GLY A 3 0.65 9.05 6.19
C GLY A 3 0.51 7.84 7.10
N VAL A 4 -0.46 7.86 8.00
CA VAL A 4 -0.76 6.73 8.90
C VAL A 4 -2.09 6.13 8.46
N GLY A 5 -2.06 4.86 8.07
CA GLY A 5 -3.22 4.10 7.57
C GLY A 5 -3.86 3.26 8.67
N SER A 6 -3.95 1.95 8.46
CA SER A 6 -4.77 1.04 9.27
C SER A 6 -4.53 1.08 10.78
N SER A 7 -3.37 1.52 11.27
CA SER A 7 -3.10 1.70 12.71
C SER A 7 -3.88 2.83 13.37
N ILE A 8 -4.52 3.74 12.62
CA ILE A 8 -5.42 4.77 13.17
C ILE A 8 -6.85 4.24 13.39
N MET A 9 -7.20 3.14 12.74
CA MET A 9 -8.50 2.49 12.86
C MET A 9 -8.38 1.31 13.83
N THR A 10 -9.50 0.79 14.34
CA THR A 10 -9.52 -0.50 15.04
C THR A 10 -9.16 -1.59 14.03
N ASN A 11 -7.87 -1.90 13.96
CA ASN A 11 -7.28 -2.85 13.03
C ASN A 11 -6.39 -3.81 13.82
N ASP A 12 -7.05 -4.70 14.56
CA ASP A 12 -6.43 -5.72 15.39
C ASP A 12 -6.62 -7.12 14.79
N ARG A 13 -6.16 -8.17 15.47
CA ARG A 13 -6.26 -9.57 14.99
C ARG A 13 -7.68 -9.99 14.61
N MET A 14 -8.70 -9.42 15.24
CA MET A 14 -10.12 -9.78 15.08
C MET A 14 -10.85 -8.86 14.10
N THR A 15 -10.37 -7.63 13.91
CA THR A 15 -11.04 -6.59 13.11
C THR A 15 -10.28 -6.22 11.84
N ASN A 16 -9.07 -6.73 11.66
CA ASN A 16 -8.27 -6.51 10.47
C ASN A 16 -8.94 -7.09 9.22
N THR A 17 -8.88 -6.31 8.14
CA THR A 17 -9.43 -6.66 6.84
C THR A 17 -8.29 -6.64 5.81
N ASP A 18 -7.45 -7.69 5.82
CA ASP A 18 -6.29 -7.85 4.93
C ASP A 18 -6.72 -8.22 3.49
N PHE A 19 -7.44 -7.32 2.85
CA PHE A 19 -7.82 -7.45 1.45
C PHE A 19 -7.02 -6.48 0.59
N THR A 20 -6.37 -7.01 -0.44
CA THR A 20 -5.70 -6.22 -1.46
C THR A 20 -6.53 -6.16 -2.73
N LEU A 21 -6.66 -4.98 -3.33
CA LEU A 21 -7.21 -4.81 -4.66
C LEU A 21 -6.13 -4.29 -5.60
N ASP A 22 -5.81 -5.07 -6.63
CA ASP A 22 -4.90 -4.69 -7.70
C ASP A 22 -5.71 -4.43 -8.99
N ILE A 23 -5.34 -3.38 -9.74
CA ILE A 23 -5.89 -3.13 -11.07
C ILE A 23 -5.21 -4.08 -12.06
N ALA A 24 -5.98 -5.01 -12.62
CA ALA A 24 -5.46 -5.95 -13.62
C ALA A 24 -5.47 -5.38 -15.05
N ARG A 25 -6.44 -4.51 -15.37
CA ARG A 25 -6.63 -3.95 -16.72
C ARG A 25 -7.18 -2.52 -16.68
N ALA A 26 -6.80 -1.71 -17.66
CA ALA A 26 -7.34 -0.37 -17.88
C ALA A 26 -7.80 -0.22 -19.34
N LYS A 27 -8.87 0.55 -19.58
CA LYS A 27 -9.35 0.87 -20.93
C LYS A 27 -8.75 2.21 -21.37
N LEU A 28 -7.87 2.18 -22.36
CA LEU A 28 -7.20 3.36 -22.93
C LEU A 28 -7.57 3.48 -24.40
N ASN A 29 -8.08 4.64 -24.83
CA ASN A 29 -8.47 4.90 -26.22
C ASN A 29 -9.37 3.80 -26.83
N GLY A 30 -10.36 3.34 -26.06
CA GLY A 30 -11.28 2.30 -26.50
C GLY A 30 -10.79 0.86 -26.37
N ARG A 31 -9.50 0.63 -26.06
CA ARG A 31 -8.89 -0.71 -25.96
C ARG A 31 -8.56 -1.08 -24.52
N TRP A 32 -8.80 -2.34 -24.16
CA TRP A 32 -8.32 -2.90 -22.89
C TRP A 32 -6.81 -3.17 -22.96
N VAL A 33 -6.10 -2.78 -21.92
CA VAL A 33 -4.65 -2.96 -21.76
C VAL A 33 -4.40 -3.60 -20.40
N ASP A 34 -3.57 -4.64 -20.37
CA ASP A 34 -3.14 -5.29 -19.13
C ASP A 34 -2.22 -4.37 -18.33
N VAL A 35 -2.47 -4.31 -17.02
CA VAL A 35 -1.72 -3.48 -16.08
C VAL A 35 -1.03 -4.42 -15.11
N ALA A 36 0.30 -4.40 -15.14
CA ALA A 36 1.12 -5.05 -14.13
C ALA A 36 1.65 -3.98 -13.17
N LYS A 37 1.41 -4.14 -11.87
CA LYS A 37 2.00 -3.26 -10.87
C LYS A 37 3.49 -3.55 -10.75
N ALA A 38 4.32 -2.66 -11.29
CA ALA A 38 5.75 -2.70 -11.07
C ALA A 38 6.09 -2.23 -9.65
N GLY A 39 7.05 -2.90 -9.00
CA GLY A 39 7.62 -2.43 -7.73
C GLY A 39 6.76 -2.70 -6.48
N ARG A 40 6.28 -3.94 -6.27
CA ARG A 40 5.63 -4.37 -5.00
C ARG A 40 6.63 -4.47 -3.82
N ARG A 41 7.61 -3.56 -3.78
CA ARG A 41 8.67 -3.43 -2.77
C ARG A 41 8.71 -1.95 -2.37
N ALA A 42 9.00 -1.66 -1.12
CA ALA A 42 9.28 -0.29 -0.71
C ALA A 42 10.38 0.29 -1.62
N GLY A 43 10.10 1.41 -2.28
CA GLY A 43 11.09 2.11 -3.08
C GLY A 43 12.20 2.64 -2.18
N ALA A 44 13.46 2.54 -2.62
CA ALA A 44 14.55 3.22 -1.95
C ALA A 44 14.36 4.73 -2.15
N HIS A 45 14.10 5.46 -1.07
CA HIS A 45 13.99 6.91 -1.07
C HIS A 45 15.02 7.45 -0.07
N ALA A 46 15.90 8.33 -0.53
CA ALA A 46 17.09 8.75 0.22
C ALA A 46 16.78 9.39 1.58
N GLU A 47 15.57 9.91 1.75
CA GLU A 47 15.14 10.60 2.97
C GLU A 47 14.37 9.72 3.96
N LEU A 48 14.03 8.47 3.59
CA LEU A 48 13.32 7.56 4.49
C LEU A 48 14.27 6.99 5.53
N ARG A 49 13.82 6.96 6.79
CA ARG A 49 14.56 6.42 7.93
C ARG A 49 13.66 5.44 8.67
N PRO A 50 14.18 4.31 9.17
CA PRO A 50 13.43 3.44 10.06
C PRO A 50 12.95 4.22 11.29
N VAL A 51 11.71 3.99 11.70
CA VAL A 51 11.16 4.52 12.94
C VAL A 51 11.18 3.38 13.96
N ASP A 52 11.76 3.65 15.13
CA ASP A 52 11.71 2.72 16.26
C ASP A 52 10.34 2.83 16.93
N LEU A 53 9.64 1.70 17.03
CA LEU A 53 8.29 1.60 17.62
C LEU A 53 8.30 0.79 18.92
N SER A 54 9.48 0.48 19.49
CA SER A 54 9.61 -0.35 20.70
C SER A 54 9.03 0.26 21.97
N GLU A 55 8.72 1.55 21.96
CA GLU A 55 8.10 2.28 23.07
C GLU A 55 6.58 2.52 22.89
N LEU A 56 5.95 1.92 21.86
CA LEU A 56 4.51 2.06 21.57
C LEU A 56 3.67 0.88 22.07
#